data_AF-A0A8J7JNM9-F1
#
_entry.id   AF-A0A8J7JNM9-F1
#
_cell.length_a   1.000
_cell.length_b   1.000
_cell.length_c   1.000
_cell.angle_alpha   90.00
_cell.angle_beta   90.00
_cell.angle_gamma   90.00
#
_symmetry.space_group_name_H-M   'P 1'
#
loop_
_entity.id
_entity.type
_entity.pdbx_description
1 polymer ?
#
loop_
_entity_poly.entity_id
_entity_poly.type
_entity_poly.pdbx_seq_one_letter_code
_entity_poly.pdbx_strand_id
1 'polypeptide(L)'
;MLISFIMNRFADQLKESGRIISYEPCIRQVLVEREDCKDIFDFLLEIELEDSSSQSAVKMELWGQVTCYKGNKLRKPEPNKTYEIRETIVEGLGLRRSLQEQQASFRTIHITVGPTDYTYGWFADAKRSAYDLSLYPSAQIDSQALFKEMNILSSSSRTEEDYDLLLANIIDNSDSQVGKFIAETLNELCNWFNLGMPISQMADAQSVLLDQLYQSTKAKVLESISASKRGGKGIKDTAKKVLLGEDTADPLMLKTMSRLWSGNPFLQASLEAESSWENWVSKEIPEPEPGQLLEQYICTLWRRVDSSRLILRRLLLRIHSKDTIEYIQDTDITGLTEHNLYGGAHSASQSYLISSYIATKFLNSGIDSPEKLKDILKSRESVALLKASRRFEAGNGTNIKPSFFYVEEALSDQYDVVDFERTNLEAPISYYKEFGSSSVKPYQNMKVICDKRRCHPIAILKAKYFRNQEFARRAKEESFVGITTKYKYVEGEFLERYQNIPLIMFVDMSQELVPPAYAVCRLVTAGWDVYFSIQELKNFLSQLNSIPEEKTD
;
A
#
# COMPACT_ATOMS: atom_id res chain seq x y z
N MET A 1 -11.45 12.29 18.86
CA MET A 1 -11.40 12.80 20.24
C MET A 1 -10.32 13.86 20.37
N LEU A 2 -9.02 13.52 20.40
CA LEU A 2 -7.96 14.54 20.52
C LEU A 2 -8.06 15.67 19.47
N ILE A 3 -8.16 15.33 18.18
CA ILE A 3 -8.20 16.36 17.13
C ILE A 3 -9.51 17.15 17.15
N SER A 4 -10.66 16.50 17.37
CA SER A 4 -11.95 17.21 17.50
C SER A 4 -11.96 18.17 18.69
N PHE A 5 -11.32 17.79 19.81
CA PHE A 5 -11.11 18.67 20.95
C PHE A 5 -10.27 19.90 20.56
N ILE A 6 -9.15 19.71 19.86
CA ILE A 6 -8.30 20.81 19.37
C ILE A 6 -9.11 21.75 18.47
N MET A 7 -9.90 21.21 17.52
CA MET A 7 -10.70 22.04 16.60
C MET A 7 -11.79 22.83 17.34
N ASN A 8 -12.46 22.23 18.32
CA ASN A 8 -13.44 22.93 19.16
C ASN A 8 -12.78 24.02 20.02
N ARG A 9 -11.62 23.74 20.62
CA ARG A 9 -10.87 24.73 21.41
C ARG A 9 -10.35 25.89 20.56
N PHE A 10 -9.93 25.61 19.33
CA PHE A 10 -9.60 26.65 18.36
C PHE A 10 -10.80 27.57 18.10
N ALA A 11 -11.99 26.99 17.85
CA ALA A 11 -13.20 27.78 17.62
C ALA A 11 -13.66 28.57 18.85
N ASP A 12 -13.56 27.98 20.05
CA ASP A 12 -13.81 28.67 21.33
C ASP A 12 -12.94 29.93 21.47
N GLN A 13 -11.63 29.80 21.28
CA GLN A 13 -10.69 30.92 21.40
C GLN A 13 -11.00 32.03 20.40
N LEU A 14 -11.37 31.68 19.17
CA LEU A 14 -11.76 32.66 18.16
C LEU A 14 -13.07 33.36 18.51
N LYS A 15 -14.05 32.65 19.09
CA LYS A 15 -15.33 33.21 19.51
C LYS A 15 -15.15 34.14 20.72
N GLU A 16 -14.40 33.71 21.72
CA GLU A 16 -14.10 34.50 22.93
C GLU A 16 -13.35 35.79 22.61
N SER A 17 -12.47 35.76 21.61
CA SER A 17 -11.75 36.94 21.12
C SER A 17 -12.55 37.80 20.14
N GLY A 18 -13.82 37.45 19.86
CA GLY A 18 -14.71 38.20 18.98
C GLY A 18 -14.33 38.16 17.51
N ARG A 19 -13.59 37.13 17.08
CA ARG A 19 -13.04 37.01 15.71
C ARG A 19 -13.92 36.19 14.78
N ILE A 20 -14.83 35.40 15.36
CA ILE A 20 -15.92 34.72 14.68
C ILE A 20 -17.23 35.00 15.43
N ILE A 21 -18.36 34.96 14.72
CA ILE A 21 -19.68 35.22 15.29
C ILE A 21 -20.16 33.99 16.07
N SER A 22 -20.08 32.83 15.42
CA SER A 22 -20.55 31.55 15.94
C SER A 22 -19.79 30.39 15.28
N TYR A 23 -19.97 29.18 15.81
CA TYR A 23 -19.46 27.96 15.20
C TYR A 23 -20.36 26.78 15.61
N GLU A 24 -20.40 25.75 14.77
CA GLU A 24 -21.01 24.46 15.10
C GLU A 24 -19.95 23.49 15.64
N PRO A 25 -20.24 22.72 16.70
CA PRO A 25 -19.29 21.75 17.23
C PRO A 25 -18.73 20.82 16.16
N CYS A 26 -17.43 20.57 16.22
CA CYS A 26 -16.70 19.75 15.25
C CYS A 26 -17.37 18.37 15.07
N ILE A 27 -17.83 18.12 13.85
CA ILE A 27 -18.40 16.83 13.43
C ILE A 27 -17.25 15.90 13.09
N ARG A 28 -17.34 14.61 13.50
CA ARG A 28 -16.35 13.59 13.19
C ARG A 28 -16.87 12.57 12.19
N GLN A 29 -15.96 11.96 11.43
CA GLN A 29 -16.25 10.85 10.52
C GLN A 29 -17.37 11.21 9.51
N VAL A 30 -17.20 12.36 8.85
CA VAL A 30 -18.16 12.90 7.90
C VAL A 30 -18.10 12.12 6.59
N LEU A 31 -19.22 11.49 6.22
CA LEU A 31 -19.33 10.74 4.99
C LEU A 31 -19.55 11.69 3.79
N VAL A 32 -18.69 11.57 2.78
CA VAL A 32 -18.78 12.31 1.51
C VAL A 32 -19.00 11.32 0.37
N GLU A 33 -20.21 11.35 -0.22
CA GLU A 33 -20.59 10.48 -1.34
C GLU A 33 -20.77 11.29 -2.64
N ARG A 34 -20.14 10.81 -3.72
CA ARG A 34 -20.19 11.36 -5.09
C ARG A 34 -20.07 10.24 -6.12
N GLU A 35 -20.20 10.59 -7.39
CA GLU A 35 -20.04 9.64 -8.51
C GLU A 35 -18.67 8.97 -8.56
N ASP A 36 -17.61 9.62 -8.06
CA ASP A 36 -16.22 9.11 -8.00
C ASP A 36 -15.71 8.89 -6.57
N CYS A 37 -16.58 9.00 -5.57
CA CYS A 37 -16.18 9.03 -4.18
C CYS A 37 -17.18 8.48 -3.18
N LYS A 38 -16.66 7.76 -2.18
CA LYS A 38 -17.38 7.40 -0.96
C LYS A 38 -16.35 7.33 0.17
N ASP A 39 -16.00 8.52 0.66
CA ASP A 39 -14.89 8.73 1.59
C ASP A 39 -15.41 9.22 2.94
N ILE A 40 -14.64 8.96 4.00
CA ILE A 40 -14.92 9.44 5.34
C ILE A 40 -13.85 10.46 5.70
N PHE A 41 -14.27 11.67 6.02
CA PHE A 41 -13.40 12.72 6.52
C PHE A 41 -13.37 12.72 8.03
N ASP A 42 -12.19 12.87 8.61
CA ASP A 42 -12.02 12.74 10.05
C ASP A 42 -12.78 13.83 10.80
N PHE A 43 -12.82 15.04 10.26
CA PHE A 43 -13.54 16.15 10.86
C PHE A 43 -14.02 17.23 9.88
N LEU A 44 -15.10 17.90 10.29
CA LEU A 44 -15.62 19.15 9.74
C LEU A 44 -15.92 20.10 10.90
N LEU A 45 -15.43 21.33 10.81
CA LEU A 45 -15.78 22.44 11.70
C LEU A 45 -16.38 23.56 10.84
N GLU A 46 -17.59 24.01 11.17
CA GLU A 46 -18.22 25.15 10.51
C GLU A 46 -18.10 26.38 11.40
N ILE A 47 -17.52 27.46 10.86
CA ILE A 47 -17.38 28.75 11.55
C ILE A 47 -18.13 29.84 10.78
N GLU A 48 -18.66 30.81 11.52
CA GLU A 48 -19.37 31.95 10.96
C GLU A 48 -18.53 33.23 11.11
N LEU A 49 -18.16 33.81 9.98
CA LEU A 49 -17.33 35.01 9.86
C LEU A 49 -18.19 36.23 9.56
N GLU A 50 -17.77 37.40 10.05
CA GLU A 50 -18.38 38.67 9.64
C GLU A 50 -17.87 39.08 8.26
N ASP A 51 -18.78 39.28 7.30
CA ASP A 51 -18.40 39.81 5.99
C ASP A 51 -18.13 41.31 6.09
N SER A 52 -16.85 41.65 6.03
CA SER A 52 -16.39 43.04 5.96
C SER A 52 -17.00 43.86 4.82
N SER A 53 -17.55 43.21 3.78
CA SER A 53 -18.09 43.87 2.58
C SER A 53 -19.62 44.00 2.55
N SER A 54 -20.37 43.15 3.26
CA SER A 54 -21.83 43.06 3.11
C SER A 54 -22.63 43.11 4.42
N GLN A 55 -21.97 43.18 5.59
CA GLN A 55 -22.61 43.00 6.91
C GLN A 55 -23.43 41.70 7.03
N SER A 56 -23.23 40.74 6.12
CA SER A 56 -23.83 39.42 6.19
C SER A 56 -22.82 38.44 6.78
N ALA A 57 -23.32 37.36 7.36
CA ALA A 57 -22.47 36.33 7.92
C ALA A 57 -22.08 35.31 6.85
N VAL A 58 -20.79 35.01 6.73
CA VAL A 58 -20.28 33.97 5.81
C VAL A 58 -19.96 32.73 6.61
N LYS A 59 -20.59 31.62 6.24
CA LYS A 59 -20.20 30.30 6.74
C LYS A 59 -18.95 29.82 6.01
N MET A 60 -17.96 29.37 6.77
CA MET A 60 -16.75 28.73 6.26
C MET A 60 -16.61 27.33 6.84
N GLU A 61 -16.32 26.37 5.96
CA GLU A 61 -16.12 24.98 6.31
C GLU A 61 -14.61 24.66 6.43
N LEU A 62 -14.19 24.18 7.60
CA LEU A 62 -12.84 23.68 7.84
C LEU A 62 -12.86 22.15 7.85
N TRP A 63 -12.49 21.57 6.73
CA TRP A 63 -12.42 20.13 6.53
C TRP A 63 -11.04 19.61 6.90
N GLY A 64 -10.96 18.44 7.53
CA GLY A 64 -9.65 17.85 7.72
C GLY A 64 -9.54 16.35 7.89
N GLN A 65 -8.28 15.94 7.77
CA GLN A 65 -7.81 14.57 7.71
C GLN A 65 -6.65 14.40 8.68
N VAL A 66 -6.60 13.26 9.36
CA VAL A 66 -5.59 12.94 10.34
C VAL A 66 -4.76 11.78 9.84
N THR A 67 -3.44 11.85 10.05
CA THR A 67 -2.58 10.69 9.87
C THR A 67 -1.84 10.40 11.15
N CYS A 68 -1.88 9.13 11.59
CA CYS A 68 -1.28 8.73 12.86
C CYS A 68 -0.12 7.74 12.64
N TYR A 69 1.05 8.11 13.16
CA TYR A 69 2.27 7.29 13.14
C TYR A 69 2.69 6.94 14.56
N LYS A 70 2.50 5.68 14.96
CA LYS A 70 3.00 5.19 16.25
C LYS A 70 4.51 4.97 16.24
N GLY A 71 5.10 4.83 15.04
CA GLY A 71 6.48 4.46 14.84
C GLY A 71 6.77 3.00 15.19
N ASN A 72 7.97 2.54 14.83
CA ASN A 72 8.45 1.20 15.14
C ASN A 72 9.82 1.23 15.84
N LYS A 73 10.16 0.15 16.55
CA LYS A 73 11.44 0.04 17.28
C LYS A 73 12.67 0.25 16.39
N LEU A 74 12.55 -0.01 15.08
CA LEU A 74 13.65 0.08 14.11
C LEU A 74 13.83 1.47 13.50
N ARG A 75 12.96 2.45 13.81
CA ARG A 75 12.95 3.80 13.20
C ARG A 75 12.97 3.80 11.67
N LYS A 76 12.41 2.76 11.06
CA LYS A 76 12.30 2.65 9.59
C LYS A 76 10.93 3.15 9.14
N PRO A 77 10.79 3.69 7.91
CA PRO A 77 9.48 3.97 7.35
C PRO A 77 8.61 2.71 7.32
N GLU A 78 7.34 2.84 7.73
CA GLU A 78 6.41 1.71 7.74
C GLU A 78 5.81 1.48 6.34
N PRO A 79 6.06 0.34 5.67
CA PRO A 79 5.58 0.11 4.30
C PRO A 79 4.05 0.20 4.19
N ASN A 80 3.32 -0.28 5.20
CA ASN A 80 1.86 -0.27 5.23
C ASN A 80 1.26 1.14 5.41
N LYS A 81 2.02 2.09 5.97
CA LYS A 81 1.58 3.48 6.16
C LYS A 81 1.67 4.32 4.88
N THR A 82 2.44 3.86 3.90
CA THR A 82 2.47 4.47 2.55
C THR A 82 1.09 4.50 1.90
N TYR A 83 0.25 3.49 2.15
CA TYR A 83 -1.09 3.41 1.56
C TYR A 83 -2.02 4.49 2.11
N GLU A 84 -2.10 4.61 3.44
CA GLU A 84 -2.92 5.60 4.15
C GLU A 84 -2.60 7.04 3.69
N ILE A 85 -1.32 7.33 3.45
CA ILE A 85 -0.90 8.67 3.02
C ILE A 85 -1.37 8.99 1.60
N ARG A 86 -1.25 8.03 0.68
CA ARG A 86 -1.74 8.18 -0.70
C ARG A 86 -3.26 8.30 -0.75
N GLU A 87 -3.94 7.47 0.05
CA GLU A 87 -5.41 7.48 0.20
C GLU A 87 -5.88 8.88 0.63
N THR A 88 -5.33 9.40 1.71
CA THR A 88 -5.73 10.70 2.28
C THR A 88 -5.38 11.89 1.37
N ILE A 89 -4.28 11.86 0.61
CA ILE A 89 -3.99 12.90 -0.40
C ILE A 89 -5.09 12.94 -1.48
N VAL A 90 -5.44 11.78 -2.04
CA VAL A 90 -6.48 11.70 -3.09
C VAL A 90 -7.84 12.10 -2.55
N GLU A 91 -8.15 11.73 -1.31
CA GLU A 91 -9.36 12.19 -0.61
C GLU A 91 -9.40 13.71 -0.52
N GLY A 92 -8.33 14.34 0.01
CA GLY A 92 -8.25 15.80 0.16
C GLY A 92 -8.42 16.55 -1.16
N LEU A 93 -7.73 16.09 -2.22
CA LEU A 93 -7.83 16.69 -3.54
C LEU A 93 -9.22 16.49 -4.17
N GLY A 94 -9.82 15.31 -4.02
CA GLY A 94 -11.17 15.05 -4.51
C GLY A 94 -12.23 15.87 -3.77
N LEU A 95 -12.09 16.06 -2.46
CA LEU A 95 -12.95 16.94 -1.67
C LEU A 95 -12.83 18.39 -2.14
N ARG A 96 -11.62 18.89 -2.29
CA ARG A 96 -11.35 20.25 -2.80
C ARG A 96 -12.06 20.49 -4.13
N ARG A 97 -11.91 19.58 -5.10
CA ARG A 97 -12.57 19.68 -6.42
C ARG A 97 -14.07 19.87 -6.29
N SER A 98 -14.71 19.03 -5.47
CA SER A 98 -16.15 19.10 -5.24
C SER A 98 -16.60 20.39 -4.56
N LEU A 99 -15.86 20.87 -3.56
CA LEU A 99 -16.21 22.10 -2.86
C LEU A 99 -16.02 23.33 -3.76
N GLN A 100 -15.01 23.31 -4.65
CA GLN A 100 -14.83 24.33 -5.69
C GLN A 100 -15.98 24.33 -6.71
N GLU A 101 -16.40 23.16 -7.18
CA GLU A 101 -17.58 23.02 -8.06
C GLU A 101 -18.86 23.57 -7.41
N GLN A 102 -19.01 23.37 -6.10
CA GLN A 102 -20.13 23.88 -5.30
C GLN A 102 -20.02 25.37 -4.95
N GLN A 103 -18.90 26.02 -5.28
CA GLN A 103 -18.57 27.39 -4.87
C GLN A 103 -18.65 27.58 -3.34
N ALA A 104 -18.33 26.53 -2.57
CA ALA A 104 -18.32 26.58 -1.12
C ALA A 104 -17.18 27.47 -0.61
N SER A 105 -17.37 28.11 0.54
CA SER A 105 -16.30 28.76 1.28
C SER A 105 -15.67 27.73 2.22
N PHE A 106 -14.46 27.26 1.89
CA PHE A 106 -13.84 26.17 2.64
C PHE A 106 -12.33 26.32 2.78
N ARG A 107 -11.77 25.56 3.72
CA ARG A 107 -10.34 25.25 3.81
C ARG A 107 -10.12 23.79 4.18
N THR A 108 -8.97 23.28 3.78
CA THR A 108 -8.55 21.90 4.01
C THR A 108 -7.34 21.83 4.92
N ILE A 109 -7.42 21.01 5.97
CA ILE A 109 -6.41 20.87 7.00
C ILE A 109 -5.98 19.41 7.10
N HIS A 110 -4.67 19.17 7.12
CA HIS A 110 -4.09 17.89 7.47
C HIS A 110 -3.38 17.99 8.82
N ILE A 111 -3.59 17.03 9.70
CA ILE A 111 -2.90 16.96 11.00
C ILE A 111 -2.20 15.61 11.13
N THR A 112 -0.90 15.64 11.38
CA THR A 112 -0.13 14.45 11.71
C THR A 112 -0.03 14.30 13.23
N VAL A 113 -0.37 13.11 13.74
CA VAL A 113 -0.13 12.71 15.13
C VAL A 113 1.02 11.71 15.14
N GLY A 114 2.14 12.09 15.74
CA GLY A 114 3.34 11.26 15.83
C GLY A 114 4.49 11.67 14.92
N PRO A 115 5.63 10.99 15.03
CA PRO A 115 6.92 11.46 14.52
C PRO A 115 7.01 11.36 13.00
N THR A 116 7.44 12.46 12.36
CA THR A 116 7.62 12.55 10.91
C THR A 116 8.75 11.68 10.38
N ASP A 117 9.73 11.33 11.21
CA ASP A 117 10.87 10.46 10.86
C ASP A 117 10.45 9.05 10.40
N TYR A 118 9.22 8.63 10.71
CA TYR A 118 8.69 7.32 10.33
C TYR A 118 7.90 7.37 9.01
N THR A 119 7.87 8.54 8.38
CA THR A 119 7.33 8.78 7.06
C THR A 119 8.48 8.83 6.04
N TYR A 120 8.18 8.59 4.77
CA TYR A 120 9.15 8.86 3.70
C TYR A 120 9.32 10.38 3.58
N GLY A 121 10.55 10.87 3.42
CA GLY A 121 10.83 12.32 3.45
C GLY A 121 9.98 13.17 2.49
N TRP A 122 9.57 12.60 1.36
CA TRP A 122 8.73 13.29 0.37
C TRP A 122 7.26 13.46 0.78
N PHE A 123 6.78 12.75 1.79
CA PHE A 123 5.37 12.78 2.17
C PHE A 123 4.94 14.09 2.82
N ALA A 124 5.81 14.69 3.64
CA ALA A 124 5.49 15.95 4.28
C ALA A 124 5.28 17.05 3.22
N ASP A 125 6.16 17.09 2.22
CA ASP A 125 6.05 18.02 1.09
C ASP A 125 4.80 17.73 0.24
N ALA A 126 4.48 16.46 0.01
CA ALA A 126 3.27 16.07 -0.72
C ALA A 126 1.97 16.50 -0.01
N LYS A 127 1.92 16.37 1.32
CA LYS A 127 0.79 16.80 2.15
C LYS A 127 0.65 18.32 2.20
N ARG A 128 1.73 19.06 2.44
CA ARG A 128 1.74 20.53 2.36
C ARG A 128 1.27 21.05 1.01
N SER A 129 1.51 20.27 -0.04
CA SER A 129 1.09 20.59 -1.41
C SER A 129 -0.33 20.17 -1.75
N ALA A 130 -1.04 19.44 -0.87
CA ALA A 130 -2.37 18.89 -1.11
C ALA A 130 -3.47 19.45 -0.18
N TYR A 131 -3.08 20.21 0.85
CA TYR A 131 -3.97 20.85 1.83
C TYR A 131 -3.60 22.32 1.99
N ASP A 132 -4.51 23.16 2.48
CA ASP A 132 -4.24 24.58 2.78
C ASP A 132 -3.35 24.73 4.01
N LEU A 133 -3.47 23.79 4.96
CA LEU A 133 -2.62 23.69 6.13
C LEU A 133 -2.25 22.23 6.37
N SER A 134 -0.98 21.95 6.65
CA SER A 134 -0.52 20.63 7.09
C SER A 134 0.33 20.77 8.33
N LEU A 135 -0.16 20.24 9.46
CA LEU A 135 0.45 20.35 10.77
C LEU A 135 1.20 19.07 11.14
N TYR A 136 2.39 19.25 11.72
CA TYR A 136 3.27 18.17 12.15
C TYR A 136 3.72 18.43 13.59
N PRO A 137 3.91 17.38 14.42
CA PRO A 137 4.49 17.57 15.73
C PRO A 137 5.89 18.18 15.61
N SER A 138 6.22 19.12 16.49
CA SER A 138 7.56 19.67 16.55
C SER A 138 8.58 18.60 16.97
N ALA A 139 9.86 18.83 16.67
CA ALA A 139 10.94 17.95 17.09
C ALA A 139 11.09 17.87 18.63
N GLN A 140 10.43 18.76 19.38
CA GLN A 140 10.46 18.78 20.84
C GLN A 140 9.46 17.81 21.48
N ILE A 141 8.48 17.31 20.70
CA ILE A 141 7.48 16.36 21.18
C ILE A 141 8.07 14.95 21.16
N ASP A 142 8.24 14.36 22.35
CA ASP A 142 8.57 12.94 22.47
C ASP A 142 7.35 12.11 22.09
N SER A 143 7.39 11.56 20.89
CA SER A 143 6.29 10.76 20.34
C SER A 143 5.97 9.51 21.16
N GLN A 144 6.96 8.85 21.78
CA GLN A 144 6.67 7.67 22.61
C GLN A 144 5.93 8.07 23.87
N ALA A 145 6.37 9.17 24.50
CA ALA A 145 5.71 9.73 25.66
C ALA A 145 4.31 10.27 25.32
N LEU A 146 4.14 10.93 24.16
CA LEU A 146 2.84 11.38 23.63
C LEU A 146 1.86 10.21 23.54
N PHE A 147 2.21 9.13 22.86
CA PHE A 147 1.30 7.98 22.72
C PHE A 147 1.04 7.26 24.05
N LYS A 148 2.03 7.18 24.93
CA LYS A 148 1.85 6.61 26.27
C LYS A 148 0.84 7.42 27.07
N GLU A 149 0.98 8.73 27.07
CA GLU A 149 0.06 9.64 27.77
C GLU A 149 -1.34 9.62 27.15
N MET A 150 -1.47 9.65 25.82
CA MET A 150 -2.76 9.48 25.14
C MET A 150 -3.48 8.20 25.57
N ASN A 151 -2.75 7.08 25.68
CA ASN A 151 -3.32 5.81 26.13
C ASN A 151 -3.78 5.87 27.61
N ILE A 152 -2.99 6.53 28.48
CA ILE A 152 -3.36 6.73 29.90
C ILE A 152 -4.64 7.54 30.01
N LEU A 153 -4.73 8.67 29.30
CA LEU A 153 -5.92 9.52 29.27
C LEU A 153 -7.14 8.73 28.77
N SER A 154 -6.98 8.00 27.67
CA SER A 154 -8.07 7.22 27.07
C SER A 154 -8.53 6.06 27.96
N SER A 155 -7.63 5.49 28.75
CA SER A 155 -7.97 4.42 29.71
C SER A 155 -8.61 4.96 30.98
N SER A 156 -8.44 6.25 31.25
CA SER A 156 -8.94 6.94 32.45
C SER A 156 -10.29 7.62 32.23
N SER A 157 -10.67 7.88 30.98
CA SER A 157 -11.98 8.40 30.58
C SER A 157 -13.03 7.29 30.45
N ARG A 158 -14.26 7.49 30.96
CA ARG A 158 -15.39 6.58 30.74
C ARG A 158 -16.32 7.05 29.63
N THR A 159 -16.38 8.36 29.42
CA THR A 159 -17.14 9.02 28.35
C THR A 159 -16.23 9.92 27.51
N GLU A 160 -16.74 10.43 26.39
CA GLU A 160 -16.02 11.43 25.59
C GLU A 160 -15.92 12.77 26.34
N GLU A 161 -16.94 13.15 27.09
CA GLU A 161 -16.92 14.36 27.94
C GLU A 161 -15.83 14.27 29.02
N ASP A 162 -15.67 13.10 29.66
CA ASP A 162 -14.58 12.86 30.61
C ASP A 162 -13.22 13.04 29.94
N TYR A 163 -13.07 12.54 28.71
CA TYR A 163 -11.83 12.67 27.94
C TYR A 163 -11.52 14.13 27.63
N ASP A 164 -12.51 14.90 27.18
CA ASP A 164 -12.34 16.33 26.87
C ASP A 164 -12.01 17.15 28.14
N LEU A 165 -12.59 16.81 29.30
CA LEU A 165 -12.21 17.41 30.59
C LEU A 165 -10.76 17.09 30.96
N LEU A 166 -10.33 15.84 30.78
CA LEU A 166 -8.94 15.44 31.01
C LEU A 166 -7.98 16.21 30.09
N LEU A 167 -8.32 16.37 28.81
CA LEU A 167 -7.54 17.17 27.87
C LEU A 167 -7.48 18.65 28.28
N ALA A 168 -8.60 19.23 28.71
CA ALA A 168 -8.67 20.61 29.17
C ALA A 168 -7.78 20.87 30.40
N ASN A 169 -7.60 19.87 31.28
CA ASN A 169 -6.78 20.00 32.48
C ASN A 169 -5.26 19.92 32.23
N ILE A 170 -4.84 19.39 31.07
CA ILE A 170 -3.41 19.18 30.76
C ILE A 170 -2.87 20.13 29.71
N ILE A 171 -3.72 20.92 29.05
CA ILE A 171 -3.33 21.82 27.95
C ILE A 171 -2.24 22.81 28.36
N ASP A 172 -2.34 23.36 29.56
CA ASP A 172 -1.40 24.33 30.12
C ASP A 172 -0.26 23.67 30.92
N ASN A 173 -0.22 22.33 30.95
CA ASN A 173 0.80 21.59 31.70
C ASN A 173 2.07 21.43 30.85
N SER A 174 3.13 22.15 31.21
CA SER A 174 4.44 22.10 30.55
C SER A 174 5.16 20.75 30.66
N ASP A 175 4.69 19.82 31.49
CA ASP A 175 5.24 18.46 31.60
C ASP A 175 4.46 17.46 30.73
N SER A 176 3.25 17.81 30.30
CA SER A 176 2.41 16.97 29.44
C SER A 176 2.87 17.03 27.98
N GLN A 177 3.11 15.88 27.36
CA GLN A 177 3.41 15.80 25.93
C GLN A 177 2.14 15.99 25.10
N VAL A 178 1.00 15.47 25.57
CA VAL A 178 -0.31 15.73 24.96
C VAL A 178 -0.68 17.21 25.06
N GLY A 179 -0.47 17.84 26.22
CA GLY A 179 -0.69 19.27 26.44
C GLY A 179 0.14 20.14 25.49
N LYS A 180 1.45 19.86 25.39
CA LYS A 180 2.35 20.52 24.42
C LYS A 180 1.86 20.36 22.98
N PHE A 181 1.49 19.15 22.58
CA PHE A 181 0.98 18.90 21.23
C PHE A 181 -0.29 19.71 20.94
N ILE A 182 -1.24 19.77 21.89
CA ILE A 182 -2.45 20.57 21.76
C ILE A 182 -2.11 22.06 21.64
N ALA A 183 -1.29 22.59 22.55
CA ALA A 183 -0.93 24.00 22.58
C ALA A 183 -0.18 24.43 21.30
N GLU A 184 0.80 23.65 20.83
CA GLU A 184 1.51 23.92 19.58
C GLU A 184 0.55 23.90 18.37
N THR A 185 -0.33 22.89 18.29
CA THR A 185 -1.29 22.78 17.19
C THR A 185 -2.28 23.95 17.17
N LEU A 186 -2.79 24.36 18.35
CA LEU A 186 -3.67 25.52 18.48
C LEU A 186 -2.98 26.82 18.07
N ASN A 187 -1.73 27.02 18.49
CA ASN A 187 -0.95 28.20 18.12
C ASN A 187 -0.78 28.30 16.60
N GLU A 188 -0.46 27.19 15.94
CA GLU A 188 -0.34 27.15 14.47
C GLU A 188 -1.68 27.42 13.76
N LEU A 189 -2.79 26.85 14.25
CA LEU A 189 -4.13 27.13 13.72
C LEU A 189 -4.51 28.60 13.86
N CYS A 190 -4.31 29.18 15.05
CA CYS A 190 -4.57 30.59 15.32
C CYS A 190 -3.68 31.51 14.45
N ASN A 191 -2.41 31.17 14.27
CA ASN A 191 -1.50 31.91 13.40
C ASN A 191 -1.95 31.84 11.93
N TRP A 192 -2.30 30.66 11.44
CA TRP A 192 -2.82 30.50 10.09
C TRP A 192 -4.13 31.28 9.88
N PHE A 193 -5.03 31.30 10.88
CA PHE A 193 -6.22 32.13 10.86
C PHE A 193 -5.90 33.63 10.86
N ASN A 194 -4.92 34.09 11.65
CA ASN A 194 -4.43 35.47 11.65
C ASN A 194 -3.94 35.94 10.28
N LEU A 195 -3.37 35.03 9.50
CA LEU A 195 -2.90 35.29 8.14
C LEU A 195 -4.03 35.28 7.10
N GLY A 196 -5.29 35.16 7.52
CA GLY A 196 -6.45 35.09 6.63
C GLY A 196 -6.69 33.72 6.02
N MET A 197 -6.15 32.66 6.65
CA MET A 197 -6.23 31.27 6.17
C MET A 197 -5.80 31.16 4.71
N PRO A 198 -4.52 31.42 4.38
CA PRO A 198 -4.04 31.35 3.01
C PRO A 198 -4.33 29.99 2.37
N ILE A 199 -4.69 30.01 1.09
CA ILE A 199 -4.93 28.82 0.27
C ILE A 199 -3.63 28.23 -0.27
N SER A 200 -3.61 26.91 -0.48
CA SER A 200 -2.50 26.25 -1.18
C SER A 200 -2.71 26.30 -2.70
N GLN A 201 -1.89 27.12 -3.38
CA GLN A 201 -1.93 27.24 -4.85
C GLN A 201 -1.65 25.91 -5.56
N MET A 202 -0.75 25.10 -5.02
CA MET A 202 -0.43 23.79 -5.58
C MET A 202 -1.62 22.82 -5.46
N ALA A 203 -2.32 22.83 -4.32
CA ALA A 203 -3.49 21.99 -4.11
C ALA A 203 -4.66 22.42 -5.02
N ASP A 204 -4.80 23.73 -5.30
CA ASP A 204 -5.73 24.23 -6.31
C ASP A 204 -5.35 23.76 -7.72
N ALA A 205 -4.08 23.88 -8.11
CA ALA A 205 -3.62 23.39 -9.42
C ALA A 205 -3.84 21.88 -9.58
N GLN A 206 -3.63 21.08 -8.52
CA GLN A 206 -3.91 19.64 -8.51
C GLN A 206 -5.41 19.34 -8.62
N SER A 207 -6.26 20.15 -7.98
CA SER A 207 -7.72 20.04 -8.08
C SER A 207 -8.23 20.37 -9.48
N VAL A 208 -7.69 21.43 -10.10
CA VAL A 208 -8.00 21.81 -11.49
C VAL A 208 -7.64 20.69 -12.46
N LEU A 209 -6.46 20.06 -12.28
CA LEU A 209 -6.08 18.89 -13.07
C LEU A 209 -7.09 17.74 -12.90
N LEU A 210 -7.53 17.46 -11.68
CA LEU A 210 -8.54 16.43 -11.41
C LEU A 210 -9.90 16.73 -12.05
N ASP A 211 -10.34 17.99 -12.08
CA ASP A 211 -11.56 18.38 -12.79
C ASP A 211 -11.40 18.21 -14.30
N GLN A 212 -10.30 18.69 -14.88
CA GLN A 212 -10.02 18.48 -16.31
C GLN A 212 -10.04 17.00 -16.70
N LEU A 213 -9.45 16.15 -15.86
CA LEU A 213 -9.50 14.70 -16.04
C LEU A 213 -10.92 14.16 -15.89
N TYR A 214 -11.68 14.62 -14.90
CA TYR A 214 -13.06 14.20 -14.69
C TYR A 214 -13.93 14.51 -15.90
N GLN A 215 -13.85 15.74 -16.43
CA GLN A 215 -14.63 16.16 -17.59
C GLN A 215 -14.24 15.41 -18.86
N SER A 216 -12.93 15.24 -19.12
CA SER A 216 -12.43 14.61 -20.35
C SER A 216 -12.63 13.09 -20.39
N THR A 217 -12.89 12.44 -19.25
CA THR A 217 -13.00 10.98 -19.15
C THR A 217 -14.42 10.45 -18.97
N LYS A 218 -15.45 11.32 -18.94
CA LYS A 218 -16.86 10.94 -18.69
C LYS A 218 -17.37 9.75 -19.54
N ALA A 219 -17.07 9.74 -20.84
CA ALA A 219 -17.48 8.63 -21.72
C ALA A 219 -16.80 7.31 -21.33
N LYS A 220 -15.48 7.35 -21.10
CA LYS A 220 -14.68 6.18 -20.68
C LYS A 220 -15.11 5.63 -19.33
N VAL A 221 -15.56 6.49 -18.42
CA VAL A 221 -16.09 6.09 -17.10
C VAL A 221 -17.30 5.17 -17.27
N LEU A 222 -18.28 5.55 -18.09
CA LEU A 222 -19.49 4.76 -18.32
C LEU A 222 -19.17 3.41 -18.96
N GLU A 223 -18.27 3.38 -19.94
CA GLU A 223 -17.79 2.16 -20.58
C GLU A 223 -17.11 1.22 -19.57
N SER A 224 -16.22 1.77 -18.72
CA SER A 224 -15.48 1.00 -17.72
C SER A 224 -16.40 0.44 -16.63
N ILE A 225 -17.38 1.21 -16.16
CA ILE A 225 -18.40 0.74 -15.19
C ILE A 225 -19.28 -0.35 -15.81
N SER A 226 -19.63 -0.22 -17.09
CA SER A 226 -20.40 -1.26 -17.79
C SER A 226 -19.59 -2.55 -17.92
N ALA A 227 -18.32 -2.45 -18.33
CA ALA A 227 -17.41 -3.58 -18.43
C ALA A 227 -17.20 -4.29 -17.08
N SER A 228 -17.09 -3.53 -15.99
CA SER A 228 -16.84 -4.06 -14.65
C SER A 228 -17.99 -4.94 -14.10
N LYS A 229 -19.21 -4.81 -14.64
CA LYS A 229 -20.36 -5.65 -14.24
C LYS A 229 -20.19 -7.12 -14.62
N ARG A 230 -19.27 -7.44 -15.53
CA ARG A 230 -18.93 -8.81 -15.92
C ARG A 230 -17.92 -9.48 -14.97
N GLY A 231 -17.47 -8.75 -13.95
CA GLY A 231 -16.40 -9.17 -13.06
C GLY A 231 -15.04 -9.24 -13.74
N GLY A 232 -14.06 -9.80 -13.02
CA GLY A 232 -12.70 -9.98 -13.53
C GLY A 232 -12.43 -11.40 -14.01
N LYS A 233 -11.21 -11.66 -14.48
CA LYS A 233 -10.81 -12.98 -14.99
C LYS A 233 -10.60 -14.03 -13.89
N GLY A 234 -10.27 -13.63 -12.67
CA GLY A 234 -9.99 -14.51 -11.54
C GLY A 234 -8.62 -15.17 -11.59
N ILE A 235 -7.64 -14.55 -12.27
CA ILE A 235 -6.32 -15.13 -12.57
C ILE A 235 -5.61 -15.51 -11.28
N LYS A 236 -5.53 -14.60 -10.30
CA LYS A 236 -4.85 -14.88 -9.04
C LYS A 236 -5.50 -16.02 -8.26
N ASP A 237 -6.82 -16.13 -8.31
CA ASP A 237 -7.53 -17.19 -7.57
C ASP A 237 -7.36 -18.54 -8.25
N THR A 238 -7.39 -18.60 -9.58
CA THR A 238 -7.03 -19.81 -10.34
C THR A 238 -5.57 -20.20 -10.09
N ALA A 239 -4.63 -19.25 -10.14
CA ALA A 239 -3.21 -19.53 -9.87
C ALA A 239 -3.00 -20.10 -8.46
N LYS A 240 -3.70 -19.57 -7.44
CA LYS A 240 -3.66 -20.14 -6.08
C LYS A 240 -4.16 -21.58 -6.06
N LYS A 241 -5.29 -21.88 -6.72
CA LYS A 241 -5.83 -23.24 -6.79
C LYS A 241 -4.82 -24.22 -7.42
N VAL A 242 -4.17 -23.82 -8.51
CA VAL A 242 -3.12 -24.62 -9.14
C VAL A 242 -1.90 -24.80 -8.22
N LEU A 243 -1.50 -23.76 -7.49
CA LEU A 243 -0.46 -23.86 -6.45
C LEU A 243 -0.86 -24.77 -5.28
N LEU A 244 -2.13 -25.14 -5.15
CA LEU A 244 -2.63 -26.09 -4.17
C LEU A 244 -2.88 -27.48 -4.74
N GLY A 245 -2.56 -27.71 -6.01
CA GLY A 245 -2.63 -29.01 -6.68
C GLY A 245 -3.88 -29.23 -7.53
N GLU A 246 -4.69 -28.20 -7.77
CA GLU A 246 -5.77 -28.30 -8.76
C GLU A 246 -5.21 -28.21 -10.19
N ASP A 247 -5.81 -28.96 -11.11
CA ASP A 247 -5.47 -28.88 -12.53
C ASP A 247 -6.07 -27.65 -13.20
N THR A 248 -5.45 -27.21 -14.30
CA THR A 248 -6.00 -26.17 -15.16
C THR A 248 -5.84 -26.54 -16.63
N ALA A 249 -6.91 -26.35 -17.41
CA ALA A 249 -6.89 -26.51 -18.86
C ALA A 249 -6.55 -25.21 -19.60
N ASP A 250 -6.37 -24.08 -18.90
CA ASP A 250 -6.03 -22.79 -19.51
C ASP A 250 -4.55 -22.77 -19.92
N PRO A 251 -4.21 -22.74 -21.23
CA PRO A 251 -2.82 -22.76 -21.68
C PRO A 251 -2.02 -21.53 -21.23
N LEU A 252 -2.67 -20.36 -21.08
CA LEU A 252 -2.02 -19.15 -20.57
C LEU A 252 -1.71 -19.28 -19.09
N MET A 253 -2.61 -19.93 -18.33
CA MET A 253 -2.36 -20.23 -16.92
C MET A 253 -1.17 -21.19 -16.77
N LEU A 254 -1.06 -22.23 -17.61
CA LEU A 254 0.08 -23.15 -17.57
C LEU A 254 1.42 -22.42 -17.79
N LYS A 255 1.49 -21.51 -18.77
CA LYS A 255 2.68 -20.65 -18.99
C LYS A 255 2.95 -19.72 -17.81
N THR A 256 1.89 -19.11 -17.26
CA THR A 256 1.96 -18.27 -16.07
C THR A 256 2.55 -19.02 -14.88
N MET A 257 2.09 -20.27 -14.66
CA MET A 257 2.57 -21.12 -13.58
C MET A 257 4.04 -21.48 -13.73
N SER A 258 4.50 -21.80 -14.95
CA SER A 258 5.92 -22.06 -15.22
C SER A 258 6.83 -20.89 -14.80
N ARG A 259 6.40 -19.66 -15.06
CA ARG A 259 7.11 -18.45 -14.62
C ARG A 259 7.08 -18.25 -13.11
N LEU A 260 5.94 -18.54 -12.47
CA LEU A 260 5.82 -18.47 -11.01
C LEU A 260 6.71 -19.49 -10.31
N TRP A 261 6.77 -20.73 -10.81
CA TRP A 261 7.65 -21.77 -10.29
C TRP A 261 9.11 -21.41 -10.47
N SER A 262 9.47 -20.80 -11.59
CA SER A 262 10.83 -20.30 -11.82
C SER A 262 11.21 -19.19 -10.83
N GLY A 263 10.28 -18.27 -10.53
CA GLY A 263 10.49 -17.19 -9.58
C GLY A 263 10.46 -17.61 -8.11
N ASN A 264 9.71 -18.67 -7.77
CA ASN A 264 9.70 -19.26 -6.44
C ASN A 264 9.71 -20.81 -6.53
N PRO A 265 10.90 -21.42 -6.66
CA PRO A 265 11.04 -22.86 -6.86
C PRO A 265 10.50 -23.73 -5.72
N PHE A 266 10.32 -23.17 -4.51
CA PHE A 266 9.74 -23.88 -3.38
C PHE A 266 8.29 -24.32 -3.66
N LEU A 267 7.52 -23.51 -4.38
CA LEU A 267 6.11 -23.80 -4.66
C LEU A 267 5.95 -25.11 -5.44
N GLN A 268 6.77 -25.30 -6.47
CA GLN A 268 6.76 -26.52 -7.27
C GLN A 268 7.33 -27.71 -6.48
N ALA A 269 8.52 -27.53 -5.88
CA ALA A 269 9.18 -28.62 -5.14
C ALA A 269 8.28 -29.17 -4.01
N SER A 270 7.58 -28.30 -3.29
CA SER A 270 6.68 -28.71 -2.20
C SER A 270 5.43 -29.45 -2.69
N LEU A 271 4.92 -29.16 -3.89
CA LEU A 271 3.81 -29.88 -4.50
C LEU A 271 4.22 -31.31 -4.87
N GLU A 272 5.36 -31.43 -5.56
CA GLU A 272 5.94 -32.72 -5.97
C GLU A 272 6.24 -33.60 -4.75
N ALA A 273 6.86 -33.02 -3.71
CA ALA A 273 7.15 -33.71 -2.47
C ALA A 273 5.88 -34.17 -1.73
N GLU A 274 4.83 -33.36 -1.68
CA GLU A 274 3.56 -33.74 -1.05
C GLU A 274 2.91 -34.92 -1.77
N SER A 275 2.86 -34.89 -3.10
CA SER A 275 2.21 -35.93 -3.91
C SER A 275 2.83 -37.32 -3.73
N SER A 276 4.07 -37.37 -3.26
CA SER A 276 4.86 -38.59 -3.10
C SER A 276 5.58 -38.65 -1.75
N TRP A 277 4.96 -38.10 -0.69
CA TRP A 277 5.65 -37.81 0.58
C TRP A 277 6.45 -38.98 1.15
N GLU A 278 5.86 -40.18 1.24
CA GLU A 278 6.52 -41.36 1.80
C GLU A 278 7.80 -41.74 1.03
N ASN A 279 7.75 -41.65 -0.30
CA ASN A 279 8.91 -41.87 -1.16
C ASN A 279 9.91 -40.73 -1.03
N TRP A 280 9.43 -39.49 -0.99
CA TRP A 280 10.26 -38.30 -0.86
C TRP A 280 11.06 -38.31 0.44
N VAL A 281 10.43 -38.56 1.59
CA VAL A 281 11.13 -38.58 2.89
C VAL A 281 12.13 -39.72 2.99
N SER A 282 11.82 -40.88 2.42
CA SER A 282 12.72 -42.04 2.41
C SER A 282 13.98 -41.78 1.59
N LYS A 283 13.86 -40.96 0.54
CA LYS A 283 14.96 -40.58 -0.34
C LYS A 283 15.76 -39.39 0.18
N GLU A 284 15.09 -38.36 0.69
CA GLU A 284 15.70 -37.05 0.94
C GLU A 284 16.14 -36.84 2.40
N ILE A 285 15.65 -37.66 3.34
CA ILE A 285 16.06 -37.61 4.76
C ILE A 285 16.96 -38.81 5.07
N PRO A 286 18.29 -38.62 5.13
CA PRO A 286 19.25 -39.69 5.39
C PRO A 286 19.12 -40.24 6.81
N GLU A 287 19.67 -41.44 7.00
CA GLU A 287 19.85 -42.01 8.34
C GLU A 287 20.94 -41.24 9.11
N PRO A 288 20.74 -40.93 10.41
CA PRO A 288 21.79 -40.38 11.25
C PRO A 288 22.98 -41.33 11.36
N GLU A 289 24.19 -40.79 11.37
CA GLU A 289 25.37 -41.60 11.64
C GLU A 289 25.42 -42.02 13.12
N PRO A 290 25.94 -43.21 13.46
CA PRO A 290 26.07 -43.64 14.86
C PRO A 290 26.86 -42.62 15.69
N GLY A 291 26.23 -42.08 16.74
CA GLY A 291 26.84 -41.10 17.64
C GLY A 291 26.87 -39.65 17.12
N GLN A 292 26.21 -39.37 15.99
CA GLN A 292 26.12 -38.02 15.44
C GLN A 292 25.39 -37.06 16.41
N LEU A 293 25.91 -35.85 16.55
CA LEU A 293 25.23 -34.82 17.35
C LEU A 293 24.05 -34.22 16.57
N LEU A 294 22.99 -33.83 17.28
CA LEU A 294 21.80 -33.19 16.69
C LEU A 294 22.16 -32.01 15.78
N GLU A 295 23.07 -31.15 16.23
CA GLU A 295 23.55 -30.00 15.45
C GLU A 295 24.25 -30.41 14.15
N GLN A 296 25.06 -31.48 14.18
CA GLN A 296 25.76 -31.99 13.00
C GLN A 296 24.76 -32.59 11.99
N TYR A 297 23.74 -33.28 12.50
CA TYR A 297 22.67 -33.83 11.67
C TYR A 297 21.84 -32.71 11.02
N ILE A 298 21.45 -31.67 11.78
CA ILE A 298 20.80 -30.46 11.23
C ILE A 298 21.67 -29.80 10.16
N CYS A 299 22.96 -29.64 10.42
CA CYS A 299 23.90 -29.04 9.48
C CYS A 299 23.98 -29.82 8.16
N THR A 300 23.96 -31.16 8.24
CA THR A 300 23.91 -32.06 7.08
C THR A 300 22.67 -31.82 6.24
N LEU A 301 21.49 -31.78 6.87
CA LEU A 301 20.22 -31.49 6.20
C LEU A 301 20.17 -30.06 5.63
N TRP A 302 20.75 -29.08 6.32
CA TRP A 302 20.75 -27.67 5.93
C TRP A 302 21.62 -27.37 4.70
N ARG A 303 22.76 -28.08 4.60
CA ARG A 303 23.80 -27.87 3.57
C ARG A 303 23.53 -28.58 2.24
N ARG A 304 22.37 -29.22 2.08
CA ARG A 304 21.99 -29.84 0.81
C ARG A 304 22.05 -28.85 -0.36
N VAL A 305 22.53 -29.34 -1.50
CA VAL A 305 22.74 -28.56 -2.73
C VAL A 305 21.66 -28.78 -3.79
N ASP A 306 20.82 -29.79 -3.62
CA ASP A 306 19.67 -30.06 -4.49
C ASP A 306 18.43 -29.22 -4.13
N SER A 307 17.31 -29.50 -4.80
CA SER A 307 16.03 -28.82 -4.57
C SER A 307 15.36 -29.18 -3.24
N SER A 308 15.70 -30.32 -2.62
CA SER A 308 15.08 -30.73 -1.35
C SER A 308 15.47 -29.81 -0.19
N ARG A 309 16.58 -29.07 -0.32
CA ARG A 309 16.96 -27.98 0.59
C ARG A 309 15.84 -26.94 0.80
N LEU A 310 15.05 -26.65 -0.24
CA LEU A 310 13.98 -25.64 -0.19
C LEU A 310 12.86 -26.03 0.78
N ILE A 311 12.64 -27.34 0.94
CA ILE A 311 11.66 -27.95 1.83
C ILE A 311 12.28 -28.15 3.21
N LEU A 312 13.44 -28.81 3.28
CA LEU A 312 14.08 -29.17 4.54
C LEU A 312 14.41 -27.94 5.39
N ARG A 313 14.93 -26.86 4.81
CA ARG A 313 15.22 -25.63 5.56
C ARG A 313 13.96 -25.04 6.20
N ARG A 314 12.82 -25.06 5.50
CA ARG A 314 11.53 -24.58 6.04
C ARG A 314 11.01 -25.48 7.15
N LEU A 315 11.15 -26.79 7.01
CA LEU A 315 10.75 -27.76 8.05
C LEU A 315 11.62 -27.62 9.29
N LEU A 316 12.95 -27.62 9.14
CA LEU A 316 13.90 -27.50 10.25
C LEU A 316 13.65 -26.26 11.09
N LEU A 317 13.35 -25.14 10.43
CA LEU A 317 13.08 -23.88 11.10
C LEU A 317 11.74 -23.84 11.87
N ARG A 318 10.83 -24.79 11.65
CA ARG A 318 9.43 -24.66 12.12
C ARG A 318 8.87 -25.87 12.84
N ILE A 319 9.40 -27.06 12.60
CA ILE A 319 8.81 -28.32 13.10
C ILE A 319 8.83 -28.45 14.64
N HIS A 320 9.60 -27.60 15.32
CA HIS A 320 9.63 -27.50 16.77
C HIS A 320 8.55 -26.60 17.37
N SER A 321 7.89 -25.76 16.55
CA SER A 321 6.85 -24.84 16.98
C SER A 321 5.48 -25.51 16.95
N LYS A 322 4.66 -25.22 17.98
CA LYS A 322 3.22 -25.58 18.00
C LYS A 322 2.32 -24.48 17.44
N ASP A 323 2.87 -23.29 17.21
CA ASP A 323 2.12 -22.10 16.80
C ASP A 323 1.94 -22.02 15.27
N THR A 324 1.05 -21.13 14.83
CA THR A 324 0.83 -20.77 13.42
C THR A 324 2.14 -20.46 12.68
N ILE A 325 2.13 -20.61 11.35
CA ILE A 325 3.25 -20.21 10.50
C ILE A 325 3.45 -18.70 10.59
N GLU A 326 4.27 -18.27 11.54
CA GLU A 326 4.82 -16.93 11.56
C GLU A 326 6.04 -16.88 10.60
N TYR A 327 6.22 -15.71 9.97
CA TYR A 327 7.43 -15.44 9.21
C TYR A 327 8.61 -15.47 10.19
N ILE A 328 9.65 -16.24 9.90
CA ILE A 328 10.87 -16.19 10.71
C ILE A 328 11.63 -14.97 10.22
N GLN A 329 11.37 -13.84 10.85
CA GLN A 329 12.11 -12.60 10.61
C GLN A 329 13.44 -12.65 11.36
N ASP A 330 14.48 -12.16 10.67
CA ASP A 330 15.79 -11.76 11.21
C ASP A 330 16.37 -12.68 12.29
N THR A 331 17.10 -13.72 11.86
CA THR A 331 18.12 -14.31 12.72
C THR A 331 19.21 -13.27 12.96
N ASP A 332 19.69 -13.09 14.20
CA ASP A 332 20.83 -12.22 14.57
C ASP A 332 22.19 -12.71 14.00
N ILE A 333 22.20 -13.30 12.80
CA ILE A 333 23.36 -13.84 12.11
C ILE A 333 23.70 -12.89 10.96
N THR A 334 24.92 -12.34 10.99
CA THR A 334 25.40 -11.38 10.01
C THR A 334 25.31 -11.89 8.57
N GLY A 335 24.72 -11.08 7.68
CA GLY A 335 24.59 -11.38 6.26
C GLY A 335 23.44 -12.34 5.91
N LEU A 336 22.68 -12.82 6.89
CA LEU A 336 21.41 -13.50 6.64
C LEU A 336 20.27 -12.49 6.57
N THR A 337 19.38 -12.70 5.61
CA THR A 337 18.15 -11.95 5.39
C THR A 337 17.05 -12.96 5.13
N GLU A 338 15.79 -12.55 5.27
CA GLU A 338 14.63 -13.36 4.87
C GLU A 338 14.79 -13.93 3.45
N HIS A 339 15.27 -13.11 2.51
CA HIS A 339 15.40 -13.46 1.10
C HIS A 339 16.45 -14.55 0.82
N ASN A 340 17.52 -14.62 1.61
CA ASN A 340 18.58 -15.61 1.40
C ASN A 340 18.51 -16.82 2.35
N LEU A 341 17.77 -16.74 3.47
CA LEU A 341 17.68 -17.81 4.47
C LEU A 341 17.20 -19.15 3.89
N TYR A 342 16.20 -19.13 3.02
CA TYR A 342 15.58 -20.35 2.50
C TYR A 342 16.27 -20.88 1.24
N GLY A 343 16.59 -20.00 0.30
CA GLY A 343 17.08 -20.37 -1.03
C GLY A 343 18.56 -20.06 -1.30
N GLY A 344 19.17 -19.24 -0.45
CA GLY A 344 20.50 -18.68 -0.67
C GLY A 344 21.65 -19.63 -0.35
N ALA A 345 22.82 -19.27 -0.88
CA ALA A 345 24.08 -19.87 -0.51
C ALA A 345 24.54 -19.33 0.85
N HIS A 346 24.97 -20.22 1.74
CA HIS A 346 25.48 -19.87 3.06
C HIS A 346 26.93 -20.31 3.18
N SER A 347 27.77 -19.48 3.80
CA SER A 347 29.12 -19.88 4.15
C SER A 347 29.10 -21.03 5.16
N ALA A 348 30.25 -21.68 5.35
CA ALA A 348 30.39 -22.72 6.36
C ALA A 348 30.08 -22.20 7.77
N SER A 349 30.53 -20.97 8.10
CA SER A 349 30.26 -20.30 9.38
C SER A 349 28.79 -19.95 9.57
N GLN A 350 28.13 -19.41 8.54
CA GLN A 350 26.69 -19.14 8.58
C GLN A 350 25.89 -20.43 8.79
N SER A 351 26.23 -21.49 8.05
CA SER A 351 25.55 -22.78 8.19
C SER A 351 25.69 -23.37 9.60
N TYR A 352 26.87 -23.21 10.23
CA TYR A 352 27.10 -23.62 11.61
C TYR A 352 26.18 -22.85 12.56
N LEU A 353 26.22 -21.50 12.52
CA LEU A 353 25.40 -20.65 13.38
C LEU A 353 23.89 -20.92 13.24
N ILE A 354 23.41 -21.13 12.02
CA ILE A 354 22.02 -21.50 11.77
C ILE A 354 21.70 -22.86 12.41
N SER A 355 22.59 -23.83 12.25
CA SER A 355 22.39 -25.18 12.80
C SER A 355 22.40 -25.17 14.32
N SER A 356 23.31 -24.43 14.96
CA SER A 356 23.35 -24.25 16.42
C SER A 356 22.07 -23.59 16.94
N TYR A 357 21.59 -22.56 16.22
CA TYR A 357 20.33 -21.88 16.54
C TYR A 357 19.14 -22.84 16.50
N ILE A 358 19.01 -23.61 15.41
CA ILE A 358 17.91 -24.59 15.25
C ILE A 358 18.03 -25.71 16.30
N ALA A 359 19.24 -26.21 16.56
CA ALA A 359 19.47 -27.25 17.57
C ALA A 359 19.03 -26.79 18.96
N THR A 360 19.33 -25.54 19.33
CA THR A 360 18.89 -24.96 20.61
C THR A 360 17.35 -24.93 20.70
N LYS A 361 16.68 -24.51 19.62
CA LYS A 361 15.21 -24.51 19.57
C LYS A 361 14.62 -25.91 19.70
N PHE A 362 15.23 -26.89 19.04
CA PHE A 362 14.84 -28.30 19.11
C PHE A 362 15.00 -28.88 20.50
N LEU A 363 16.14 -28.63 21.16
CA LEU A 363 16.36 -29.05 22.54
C LEU A 363 15.30 -28.46 23.48
N ASN A 364 14.99 -27.18 23.33
CA ASN A 364 13.96 -26.50 24.14
C ASN A 364 12.54 -27.04 23.88
N SER A 365 12.27 -27.58 22.70
CA SER A 365 10.99 -28.24 22.37
C SER A 365 10.98 -29.74 22.66
N GLY A 366 12.05 -30.28 23.25
CA GLY A 366 12.17 -31.71 23.57
C GLY A 366 12.54 -32.60 22.38
N ILE A 367 13.09 -32.05 21.29
CA ILE A 367 13.72 -32.81 20.20
C ILE A 367 15.23 -32.85 20.49
N ASP A 368 15.68 -33.93 21.12
CA ASP A 368 16.99 -34.04 21.76
C ASP A 368 17.97 -34.99 21.06
N SER A 369 17.53 -35.74 20.04
CA SER A 369 18.39 -36.62 19.26
C SER A 369 18.15 -36.53 17.74
N PRO A 370 19.15 -36.88 16.91
CA PRO A 370 18.99 -37.00 15.45
C PRO A 370 17.86 -37.95 15.04
N GLU A 371 17.71 -39.08 15.72
CA GLU A 371 16.68 -40.09 15.45
C GLU A 371 15.29 -39.52 15.67
N LYS A 372 15.10 -38.82 16.79
CA LYS A 372 13.85 -38.15 17.11
C LYS A 372 13.50 -37.07 16.09
N LEU A 373 14.49 -36.28 15.68
CA LEU A 373 14.29 -35.29 14.61
C LEU A 373 13.89 -35.98 13.29
N LYS A 374 14.57 -37.06 12.90
CA LYS A 374 14.24 -37.81 11.69
C LYS A 374 12.80 -38.34 11.72
N ASP A 375 12.38 -38.95 12.83
CA ASP A 375 11.03 -39.51 12.96
C ASP A 375 9.96 -38.42 12.84
N ILE A 376 10.21 -37.26 13.46
CA ILE A 376 9.34 -36.09 13.33
C ILE A 376 9.32 -35.56 11.89
N LEU A 377 10.46 -35.49 11.21
CA LEU A 377 10.52 -35.05 9.81
C LEU A 377 9.77 -36.01 8.85
N LYS A 378 9.63 -37.28 9.22
CA LYS A 378 8.85 -38.28 8.47
C LYS A 378 7.35 -38.27 8.80
N SER A 379 6.94 -37.54 9.82
CA SER A 379 5.59 -37.59 10.37
C SER A 379 4.54 -36.88 9.52
N ARG A 380 3.26 -37.07 9.85
CA ARG A 380 2.13 -36.38 9.20
C ARG A 380 2.14 -34.88 9.48
N GLU A 381 2.64 -34.49 10.64
CA GLU A 381 2.80 -33.09 11.05
C GLU A 381 3.74 -32.34 10.09
N SER A 382 4.82 -32.98 9.64
CA SER A 382 5.76 -32.40 8.67
C SER A 382 5.09 -32.11 7.32
N VAL A 383 4.24 -33.03 6.84
CA VAL A 383 3.44 -32.79 5.62
C VAL A 383 2.47 -31.63 5.82
N ALA A 384 1.76 -31.61 6.95
CA ALA A 384 0.81 -30.57 7.26
C ALA A 384 1.48 -29.18 7.30
N LEU A 385 2.67 -29.10 7.89
CA LEU A 385 3.49 -27.90 7.93
C LEU A 385 3.98 -27.47 6.54
N LEU A 386 4.36 -28.41 5.67
CA LEU A 386 4.72 -28.14 4.28
C LEU A 386 3.53 -27.55 3.51
N LYS A 387 2.35 -28.16 3.60
CA LYS A 387 1.11 -27.68 2.97
C LYS A 387 0.76 -26.27 3.44
N ALA A 388 0.82 -26.04 4.75
CA ALA A 388 0.53 -24.75 5.33
C ALA A 388 1.57 -23.69 4.89
N SER A 389 2.84 -24.06 4.76
CA SER A 389 3.91 -23.17 4.25
C SER A 389 3.67 -22.80 2.79
N ARG A 390 3.28 -23.75 1.94
CA ARG A 390 2.92 -23.49 0.54
C ARG A 390 1.68 -22.59 0.43
N ARG A 391 0.63 -22.86 1.21
CA ARG A 391 -0.58 -22.01 1.27
C ARG A 391 -0.24 -20.58 1.65
N PHE A 392 0.63 -20.40 2.64
CA PHE A 392 1.07 -19.09 3.08
C PHE A 392 1.83 -18.34 1.99
N GLU A 393 2.80 -18.99 1.34
CA GLU A 393 3.56 -18.41 0.21
C GLU A 393 2.66 -18.06 -0.98
N ALA A 394 1.74 -18.95 -1.35
CA ALA A 394 0.75 -18.71 -2.41
C ALA A 394 -0.23 -17.57 -2.07
N GLY A 395 -0.51 -17.37 -0.77
CA GLY A 395 -1.37 -16.31 -0.26
C GLY A 395 -0.66 -14.95 -0.15
N ASN A 396 0.64 -14.94 0.12
CA ASN A 396 1.41 -13.73 0.36
C ASN A 396 1.61 -12.94 -0.95
N GLY A 397 0.85 -11.85 -1.07
CA GLY A 397 0.62 -11.15 -2.33
C GLY A 397 1.73 -10.21 -2.80
N THR A 398 2.86 -10.12 -2.11
CA THR A 398 3.93 -9.15 -2.42
C THR A 398 4.92 -9.65 -3.48
N ASN A 399 5.22 -10.96 -3.53
CA ASN A 399 6.22 -11.50 -4.45
C ASN A 399 5.64 -12.25 -5.66
N ILE A 400 4.44 -12.83 -5.53
CA ILE A 400 3.80 -13.58 -6.62
C ILE A 400 2.84 -12.65 -7.37
N LYS A 401 3.16 -12.36 -8.64
CA LYS A 401 2.39 -11.46 -9.53
C LYS A 401 1.70 -12.22 -10.67
N PRO A 402 0.77 -13.17 -10.38
CA PRO A 402 0.18 -14.04 -11.40
C PRO A 402 -0.60 -13.24 -12.45
N SER A 403 -1.37 -12.23 -12.03
CA SER A 403 -2.14 -11.37 -12.93
C SER A 403 -1.25 -10.65 -13.93
N PHE A 404 -0.05 -10.23 -13.52
CA PHE A 404 0.91 -9.56 -14.40
C PHE A 404 1.46 -10.53 -15.44
N PHE A 405 1.99 -11.68 -14.99
CA PHE A 405 2.54 -12.68 -15.90
C PHE A 405 1.49 -13.20 -16.88
N TYR A 406 0.26 -13.43 -16.44
CA TYR A 406 -0.82 -13.87 -17.32
C TYR A 406 -1.12 -12.84 -18.42
N VAL A 407 -1.19 -11.55 -18.08
CA VAL A 407 -1.40 -10.49 -19.08
C VAL A 407 -0.22 -10.44 -20.06
N GLU A 408 1.02 -10.56 -19.59
CA GLU A 408 2.19 -10.61 -20.47
C GLU A 408 2.13 -11.79 -21.45
N GLU A 409 1.84 -13.00 -20.95
CA GLU A 409 1.68 -14.19 -21.80
C GLU A 409 0.55 -14.00 -22.81
N ALA A 410 -0.57 -13.40 -22.38
CA ALA A 410 -1.71 -13.16 -23.25
C ALA A 410 -1.39 -12.17 -24.38
N LEU A 411 -0.54 -11.16 -24.14
CA LEU A 411 -0.17 -10.14 -25.13
C LEU A 411 1.03 -10.55 -26.00
N SER A 412 1.75 -11.60 -25.62
CA SER A 412 3.04 -12.00 -26.20
C SER A 412 3.02 -12.28 -27.70
N ASP A 413 1.88 -12.59 -28.31
CA ASP A 413 1.80 -12.84 -29.76
C ASP A 413 2.10 -11.58 -30.60
N GLN A 414 1.72 -10.40 -30.09
CA GLN A 414 1.80 -9.13 -30.84
C GLN A 414 2.63 -8.06 -30.13
N TYR A 415 2.82 -8.18 -28.82
CA TYR A 415 3.45 -7.14 -28.01
C TYR A 415 4.54 -7.72 -27.12
N ASP A 416 5.54 -6.90 -26.84
CA ASP A 416 6.52 -7.13 -25.79
C ASP A 416 6.15 -6.30 -24.56
N VAL A 417 6.14 -6.91 -23.38
CA VAL A 417 5.92 -6.20 -22.12
C VAL A 417 7.23 -6.14 -21.34
N VAL A 418 7.83 -4.97 -21.29
CA VAL A 418 9.22 -4.76 -20.84
C VAL A 418 9.31 -3.74 -19.71
N ASP A 419 10.38 -3.80 -18.94
CA ASP A 419 10.66 -2.79 -17.92
C ASP A 419 11.04 -1.45 -18.57
N PHE A 420 10.78 -0.33 -17.90
CA PHE A 420 11.04 1.02 -18.40
C PHE A 420 12.49 1.24 -18.85
N GLU A 421 13.45 0.63 -18.14
CA GLU A 421 14.89 0.69 -18.45
C GLU A 421 15.24 0.13 -19.84
N ARG A 422 14.36 -0.69 -20.43
CA ARG A 422 14.51 -1.24 -21.78
C ARG A 422 13.88 -0.36 -22.85
N THR A 423 13.42 0.83 -22.50
CA THR A 423 12.74 1.78 -23.38
C THR A 423 13.33 3.17 -23.25
N ASN A 424 12.96 4.08 -24.16
CA ASN A 424 13.35 5.49 -24.09
C ASN A 424 12.37 6.35 -23.28
N LEU A 425 11.40 5.74 -22.57
CA LEU A 425 10.45 6.48 -21.76
C LEU A 425 11.09 6.92 -20.43
N GLU A 426 10.68 8.10 -19.97
CA GLU A 426 10.98 8.56 -18.61
C GLU A 426 10.46 7.54 -17.59
N ALA A 427 11.17 7.36 -16.46
CA ALA A 427 10.73 6.45 -15.42
C ALA A 427 9.39 6.90 -14.79
N PRO A 428 8.51 5.96 -14.39
CA PRO A 428 7.22 6.29 -13.80
C PRO A 428 7.42 6.79 -12.37
N ILE A 429 7.55 8.11 -12.20
CA ILE A 429 7.84 8.74 -10.92
C ILE A 429 6.74 9.72 -10.54
N SER A 430 6.46 9.87 -9.26
CA SER A 430 5.43 10.81 -8.81
C SER A 430 5.80 12.26 -9.16
N TYR A 431 4.85 13.07 -9.68
CA TYR A 431 5.09 14.50 -9.94
C TYR A 431 5.55 15.28 -8.70
N TYR A 432 5.36 14.74 -7.48
CA TYR A 432 5.84 15.34 -6.25
C TYR A 432 7.37 15.49 -6.21
N LYS A 433 8.08 14.75 -7.07
CA LYS A 433 9.51 14.96 -7.31
C LYS A 433 9.83 16.40 -7.73
N GLU A 434 8.94 17.06 -8.46
CA GLU A 434 9.23 18.34 -9.11
C GLU A 434 9.03 19.56 -8.21
N PHE A 435 8.43 19.39 -7.03
CA PHE A 435 8.25 20.48 -6.07
C PHE A 435 8.49 20.05 -4.60
N GLY A 436 8.92 18.81 -4.38
CA GLY A 436 9.39 18.33 -3.08
C GLY A 436 10.90 18.48 -2.93
N SER A 437 11.37 18.61 -1.70
CA SER A 437 12.80 18.68 -1.35
C SER A 437 13.46 17.30 -1.28
N SER A 438 12.65 16.26 -1.10
CA SER A 438 13.11 14.89 -0.84
C SER A 438 13.16 14.02 -2.09
N SER A 439 14.06 13.03 -2.09
CA SER A 439 14.13 12.03 -3.15
C SER A 439 12.85 11.19 -3.22
N VAL A 440 12.24 11.14 -4.41
CA VAL A 440 11.13 10.26 -4.75
C VAL A 440 11.66 9.10 -5.60
N LYS A 441 11.28 7.87 -5.29
CA LYS A 441 11.66 6.69 -6.08
C LYS A 441 10.62 6.41 -7.17
N PRO A 442 11.03 5.94 -8.37
CA PRO A 442 10.10 5.46 -9.38
C PRO A 442 9.23 4.29 -8.90
N TYR A 443 8.04 4.17 -9.46
CA TYR A 443 7.15 3.03 -9.27
C TYR A 443 7.71 1.79 -9.96
N GLN A 444 7.91 0.71 -9.21
CA GLN A 444 8.51 -0.54 -9.71
C GLN A 444 7.49 -1.58 -10.19
N ASN A 445 6.20 -1.24 -10.18
CA ASN A 445 5.11 -2.17 -10.49
C ASN A 445 4.35 -1.82 -11.77
N MET A 446 5.02 -1.14 -12.70
CA MET A 446 4.53 -0.83 -14.04
C MET A 446 5.53 -1.34 -15.08
N LYS A 447 5.03 -1.68 -16.26
CA LYS A 447 5.83 -2.05 -17.43
C LYS A 447 5.33 -1.32 -18.66
N VAL A 448 6.16 -1.29 -19.70
CA VAL A 448 5.82 -0.70 -21.00
C VAL A 448 5.39 -1.81 -21.95
N ILE A 449 4.28 -1.61 -22.63
CA ILE A 449 3.85 -2.45 -23.76
C ILE A 449 4.46 -1.84 -25.02
N CYS A 450 5.26 -2.61 -25.72
CA CYS A 450 5.85 -2.25 -27.01
C CYS A 450 5.23 -3.09 -28.12
N ASP A 451 4.94 -2.46 -29.25
CA ASP A 451 4.58 -3.18 -30.47
C ASP A 451 5.79 -3.97 -31.01
N LYS A 452 5.63 -5.27 -31.25
CA LYS A 452 6.74 -6.13 -31.72
C LYS A 452 7.25 -5.78 -33.12
N ARG A 453 6.41 -5.18 -33.97
CA ARG A 453 6.78 -4.89 -35.36
C ARG A 453 7.55 -3.57 -35.44
N ARG A 454 7.13 -2.57 -34.68
CA ARG A 454 7.71 -1.21 -34.69
C ARG A 454 8.74 -0.99 -33.58
N CYS A 455 8.83 -1.90 -32.60
CA CYS A 455 9.66 -1.75 -31.40
C CYS A 455 9.39 -0.42 -30.66
N HIS A 456 8.14 0.05 -30.69
CA HIS A 456 7.75 1.35 -30.16
C HIS A 456 6.83 1.18 -28.93
N PRO A 457 7.02 1.96 -27.85
CA PRO A 457 6.10 2.01 -26.72
C PRO A 457 4.70 2.48 -27.14
N ILE A 458 3.66 1.70 -26.82
CA ILE A 458 2.28 2.05 -27.16
C ILE A 458 1.38 2.26 -25.94
N ALA A 459 1.77 1.72 -24.78
CA ALA A 459 1.03 1.87 -23.53
C ALA A 459 1.91 1.54 -22.32
N ILE A 460 1.50 2.00 -21.14
CA ILE A 460 2.10 1.62 -19.85
C ILE A 460 1.10 0.72 -19.12
N LEU A 461 1.53 -0.46 -18.71
CA LEU A 461 0.68 -1.47 -18.08
C LEU A 461 0.94 -1.60 -16.58
N LYS A 462 -0.14 -1.65 -15.82
CA LYS A 462 -0.19 -2.18 -14.47
C LYS A 462 -1.29 -3.24 -14.36
N ALA A 463 -0.92 -4.47 -14.00
CA ALA A 463 -1.88 -5.53 -13.74
C ALA A 463 -1.94 -5.83 -12.24
N LYS A 464 -3.13 -5.71 -11.64
CA LYS A 464 -3.32 -5.84 -10.19
C LYS A 464 -4.57 -6.65 -9.88
N TYR A 465 -4.43 -7.56 -8.91
CA TYR A 465 -5.57 -8.28 -8.34
C TYR A 465 -6.18 -7.50 -7.19
N PHE A 466 -7.51 -7.43 -7.18
CA PHE A 466 -8.30 -6.79 -6.13
C PHE A 466 -9.25 -7.79 -5.50
N ARG A 467 -9.30 -7.81 -4.16
CA ARG A 467 -10.35 -8.46 -3.39
C ARG A 467 -11.54 -7.53 -3.26
N ASN A 468 -12.76 -8.07 -3.16
CA ASN A 468 -13.98 -7.27 -3.03
C ASN A 468 -13.88 -6.22 -1.91
N GLN A 469 -13.51 -6.65 -0.71
CA GLN A 469 -13.40 -5.81 0.49
C GLN A 469 -12.33 -4.72 0.37
N GLU A 470 -11.35 -4.89 -0.52
CA GLU A 470 -10.21 -3.98 -0.66
C GLU A 470 -10.32 -3.06 -1.87
N PHE A 471 -11.24 -3.33 -2.80
CA PHE A 471 -11.27 -2.67 -4.11
C PHE A 471 -11.34 -1.15 -3.98
N ALA A 472 -12.34 -0.62 -3.26
CA ALA A 472 -12.54 0.82 -3.10
C ALA A 472 -11.35 1.50 -2.43
N ARG A 473 -10.77 0.89 -1.38
CA ARG A 473 -9.60 1.41 -0.69
C ARG A 473 -8.37 1.44 -1.60
N ARG A 474 -8.09 0.34 -2.30
CA ARG A 474 -6.97 0.23 -3.23
C ARG A 474 -7.13 1.11 -4.46
N ALA A 475 -8.37 1.42 -4.85
CA ALA A 475 -8.63 2.37 -5.93
C ALA A 475 -8.08 3.76 -5.59
N LYS A 476 -8.13 4.21 -4.33
CA LYS A 476 -7.53 5.49 -3.93
C LYS A 476 -6.01 5.48 -4.06
N GLU A 477 -5.37 4.42 -3.59
CA GLU A 477 -3.92 4.20 -3.76
C GLU A 477 -3.53 4.26 -5.24
N GLU A 478 -4.27 3.55 -6.09
CA GLU A 478 -3.98 3.52 -7.51
C GLU A 478 -4.33 4.82 -8.22
N SER A 479 -5.32 5.57 -7.74
CA SER A 479 -5.63 6.90 -8.26
C SER A 479 -4.48 7.87 -8.03
N PHE A 480 -3.87 7.85 -6.84
CA PHE A 480 -2.65 8.60 -6.56
C PHE A 480 -1.55 8.23 -7.56
N VAL A 481 -1.34 6.93 -7.78
CA VAL A 481 -0.31 6.44 -8.69
C VAL A 481 -0.62 6.88 -10.13
N GLY A 482 -1.88 6.81 -10.58
CA GLY A 482 -2.29 7.20 -11.93
C GLY A 482 -1.99 8.65 -12.22
N ILE A 483 -2.55 9.57 -11.42
CA ILE A 483 -2.41 11.00 -11.65
C ILE A 483 -0.97 11.46 -11.54
N THR A 484 -0.25 10.96 -10.52
CA THR A 484 1.14 11.40 -10.29
C THR A 484 2.14 10.77 -11.25
N THR A 485 1.80 9.65 -11.90
CA THR A 485 2.63 9.04 -12.94
C THR A 485 2.36 9.65 -14.30
N LYS A 486 1.10 9.98 -14.60
CA LYS A 486 0.71 10.51 -15.91
C LYS A 486 1.22 11.92 -16.14
N TYR A 487 1.27 12.74 -15.08
CA TYR A 487 1.61 14.15 -15.18
C TYR A 487 2.97 14.44 -14.54
N LYS A 488 3.58 15.54 -14.97
CA LYS A 488 4.71 16.21 -14.33
C LYS A 488 4.36 17.69 -14.13
N TYR A 489 4.96 18.32 -13.13
CA TYR A 489 4.76 19.75 -12.88
C TYR A 489 5.97 20.52 -13.40
N VAL A 490 5.76 21.41 -14.36
CA VAL A 490 6.83 22.18 -15.03
C VAL A 490 6.35 23.61 -15.19
N GLU A 491 7.17 24.57 -14.75
CA GLU A 491 6.94 26.01 -14.94
C GLU A 491 5.55 26.52 -14.51
N GLY A 492 4.95 25.89 -13.51
CA GLY A 492 3.64 26.29 -13.00
C GLY A 492 2.46 25.43 -13.47
N GLU A 493 2.69 24.52 -14.44
CA GLU A 493 1.64 23.78 -15.11
C GLU A 493 1.82 22.25 -15.02
N PHE A 494 0.70 21.53 -15.05
CA PHE A 494 0.70 20.07 -15.17
C PHE A 494 0.70 19.64 -16.63
N LEU A 495 1.76 18.95 -17.04
CA LEU A 495 1.92 18.43 -18.41
C LEU A 495 1.89 16.91 -18.41
N GLU A 496 1.30 16.30 -19.43
CA GLU A 496 1.39 14.84 -19.60
C GLU A 496 2.85 14.42 -19.84
N ARG A 497 3.34 13.51 -18.98
CA ARG A 497 4.69 12.95 -19.07
C ARG A 497 4.83 12.07 -20.32
N TYR A 498 3.80 11.28 -20.61
CA TYR A 498 3.81 10.32 -21.72
C TYR A 498 2.80 10.74 -22.77
N GLN A 499 3.23 11.58 -23.70
CA GLN A 499 2.40 12.06 -24.81
C GLN A 499 1.88 10.87 -25.63
N ASN A 500 0.56 10.81 -25.83
CA ASN A 500 -0.13 9.77 -26.61
C ASN A 500 0.09 8.32 -26.14
N ILE A 501 0.62 8.10 -24.93
CA ILE A 501 0.83 6.75 -24.37
C ILE A 501 -0.08 6.59 -23.15
N PRO A 502 -1.17 5.81 -23.27
CA PRO A 502 -2.12 5.62 -22.17
C PRO A 502 -1.53 4.79 -21.03
N LEU A 503 -1.99 5.08 -19.81
CA LEU A 503 -1.77 4.24 -18.64
C LEU A 503 -2.91 3.26 -18.47
N ILE A 504 -2.60 1.98 -18.59
CA ILE A 504 -3.52 0.86 -18.55
C ILE A 504 -3.50 0.22 -17.16
N MET A 505 -4.66 0.12 -16.54
CA MET A 505 -4.88 -0.71 -15.36
C MET A 505 -5.66 -1.97 -15.76
N PHE A 506 -4.99 -3.11 -15.79
CA PHE A 506 -5.67 -4.40 -15.87
C PHE A 506 -6.11 -4.86 -14.48
N VAL A 507 -7.43 -4.91 -14.29
CA VAL A 507 -8.07 -5.24 -13.02
C VAL A 507 -8.42 -6.73 -13.02
N ASP A 508 -7.65 -7.49 -12.25
CA ASP A 508 -7.97 -8.88 -11.95
C ASP A 508 -8.81 -8.95 -10.67
N MET A 509 -9.90 -9.70 -10.73
CA MET A 509 -10.78 -9.97 -9.59
C MET A 509 -11.58 -11.24 -9.91
N SER A 510 -12.22 -11.85 -8.90
CA SER A 510 -13.11 -12.99 -9.16
C SER A 510 -14.24 -12.62 -10.13
N GLN A 511 -14.66 -13.60 -10.92
CA GLN A 511 -15.72 -13.46 -11.95
C GLN A 511 -17.07 -13.07 -11.36
N GLU A 512 -17.32 -13.44 -10.10
CA GLU A 512 -18.58 -13.17 -9.40
C GLU A 512 -18.63 -11.78 -8.77
N LEU A 513 -17.53 -11.02 -8.80
CA LEU A 513 -17.42 -9.75 -8.09
C LEU A 513 -17.67 -8.59 -9.03
N VAL A 514 -18.57 -7.69 -8.62
CA VAL A 514 -18.79 -6.40 -9.27
C VAL A 514 -18.21 -5.30 -8.37
N PRO A 515 -17.20 -4.55 -8.83
CA PRO A 515 -16.64 -3.47 -8.02
C PRO A 515 -17.63 -2.30 -7.91
N PRO A 516 -17.55 -1.48 -6.84
CA PRO A 516 -18.38 -0.29 -6.73
C PRO A 516 -18.11 0.68 -7.89
N ALA A 517 -19.18 1.21 -8.49
CA ALA A 517 -19.08 2.12 -9.63
C ALA A 517 -18.22 3.35 -9.33
N TYR A 518 -18.34 3.92 -8.12
CA TYR A 518 -17.55 5.08 -7.71
C TYR A 518 -16.04 4.82 -7.68
N ALA A 519 -15.63 3.59 -7.36
CA ALA A 519 -14.23 3.22 -7.30
C ALA A 519 -13.64 3.04 -8.71
N VAL A 520 -14.44 2.52 -9.65
CA VAL A 520 -14.06 2.44 -11.07
C VAL A 520 -13.98 3.85 -11.67
N CYS A 521 -14.98 4.69 -11.40
CA CYS A 521 -14.99 6.09 -11.80
C CYS A 521 -13.72 6.80 -11.34
N ARG A 522 -13.35 6.68 -10.05
CA ARG A 522 -12.12 7.27 -9.50
C ARG A 522 -10.84 6.85 -10.23
N LEU A 523 -10.70 5.57 -10.55
CA LEU A 523 -9.51 5.09 -11.27
C LEU A 523 -9.40 5.77 -12.65
N VAL A 524 -10.51 5.84 -13.36
CA VAL A 524 -10.55 6.43 -14.70
C VAL A 524 -10.29 7.93 -14.65
N THR A 525 -10.92 8.63 -13.71
CA THR A 525 -10.76 10.09 -13.52
C THR A 525 -9.39 10.46 -12.95
N ALA A 526 -8.62 9.49 -12.45
CA ALA A 526 -7.22 9.66 -12.08
C ALA A 526 -6.24 9.35 -13.23
N GLY A 527 -6.74 9.12 -14.45
CA GLY A 527 -5.92 8.96 -15.65
C GLY A 527 -5.63 7.52 -16.06
N TRP A 528 -6.30 6.52 -15.46
CA TRP A 528 -6.19 5.12 -15.90
C TRP A 528 -7.22 4.77 -16.99
N ASP A 529 -6.78 4.07 -18.02
CA ASP A 529 -7.66 3.27 -18.88
C ASP A 529 -7.82 1.88 -18.25
N VAL A 530 -9.02 1.57 -17.77
CA VAL A 530 -9.29 0.40 -16.91
C VAL A 530 -9.90 -0.74 -17.71
N TYR A 531 -9.34 -1.94 -17.59
CA TYR A 531 -9.83 -3.14 -18.29
C TYR A 531 -10.03 -4.32 -17.33
N PHE A 532 -11.14 -5.03 -17.51
CA PHE A 532 -11.51 -6.21 -16.72
C PHE A 532 -11.34 -7.52 -17.52
N SER A 533 -11.24 -7.42 -18.85
CA SER A 533 -11.00 -8.54 -19.76
C SER A 533 -9.76 -8.34 -20.64
N ILE A 534 -9.02 -9.45 -20.83
CA ILE A 534 -7.88 -9.50 -21.76
C ILE A 534 -8.30 -9.16 -23.19
N GLN A 535 -9.50 -9.57 -23.60
CA GLN A 535 -9.96 -9.32 -24.97
C GLN A 535 -10.23 -7.83 -25.20
N GLU A 536 -10.79 -7.13 -24.20
CA GLU A 536 -11.00 -5.69 -24.28
C GLU A 536 -9.67 -4.95 -24.37
N LEU A 537 -8.70 -5.34 -23.54
CA LEU A 537 -7.34 -4.81 -23.58
C LEU A 537 -6.69 -5.03 -24.95
N LYS A 538 -6.78 -6.25 -25.51
CA LYS A 538 -6.24 -6.56 -26.84
C LYS A 538 -6.89 -5.70 -27.94
N ASN A 539 -8.21 -5.55 -27.88
CA ASN A 539 -8.95 -4.74 -28.85
C ASN A 539 -8.51 -3.27 -28.78
N PHE A 540 -8.38 -2.71 -27.58
CA PHE A 540 -7.87 -1.35 -27.39
C PHE A 540 -6.46 -1.15 -27.95
N LEU A 541 -5.52 -2.04 -27.59
CA LEU A 541 -4.14 -1.96 -28.10
C LEU A 541 -4.09 -2.06 -29.63
N SER A 542 -4.94 -2.90 -30.24
CA SER A 542 -5.01 -3.00 -31.70
C SER A 542 -5.52 -1.72 -32.37
N GLN A 543 -6.41 -0.98 -31.71
CA GLN A 543 -6.91 0.31 -32.20
C GLN A 543 -5.80 1.37 -32.16
N LEU A 544 -5.01 1.42 -31.08
CA LEU A 544 -3.87 2.35 -31.00
C LEU A 544 -2.87 2.12 -32.13
N ASN A 545 -2.57 0.86 -32.44
CA ASN A 545 -1.66 0.48 -33.53
C ASN A 545 -2.17 0.83 -34.94
N SER A 546 -3.49 1.02 -35.10
CA SER A 546 -4.13 1.34 -36.38
C SER A 546 -4.19 2.83 -36.70
N ILE A 547 -3.85 3.71 -35.74
CA ILE A 547 -3.77 5.15 -35.96
C ILE A 547 -2.48 5.44 -36.76
N PRO A 548 -2.56 6.04 -37.97
CA PRO A 548 -1.37 6.46 -38.70
C PRO A 548 -0.62 7.52 -37.89
N GLU A 549 0.71 7.41 -37.81
CA GLU A 549 1.54 8.52 -37.33
C GLU A 549 1.27 9.74 -38.24
N GLU A 550 0.63 10.78 -37.69
CA GLU A 550 0.68 12.10 -38.33
C GLU A 550 2.16 12.46 -38.44
N LYS A 551 2.64 12.60 -39.68
CA LYS A 551 3.98 13.11 -39.95
C LYS A 551 4.05 14.53 -39.39
N THR A 552 4.68 14.68 -38.24
CA THR A 552 5.20 15.96 -37.79
C THR A 552 6.48 16.22 -38.59
N ASP A 553 6.36 17.11 -39.58
CA ASP A 553 7.47 17.69 -40.35
C ASP A 553 8.37 18.58 -39.47
#